data_AF-A0A932A5T5-F1
#
_entry.id   AF-A0A932A5T5-F1
#
_cell.length_a   1.000
_cell.length_b   1.000
_cell.length_c   1.000
_cell.angle_alpha   90.00
_cell.angle_beta   90.00
_cell.angle_gamma   90.00
#
_symmetry.space_group_name_H-M   'P 1'
#
loop_
_entity.id
_entity.type
_entity.pdbx_description
1 polymer ?
#
loop_
_entity_poly.entity_id
_entity_poly.type
_entity_poly.pdbx_seq_one_letter_code
_entity_poly.pdbx_strand_id
1 'polypeptide(L)'
;MPEFLVKVADERGQVAQHVESARSVEEARERYAQQGLLVYSVKPRSLLTAGGLRPQRRVKMDQFVIFNQQFVTLIHAGLPILMALELLAKRQRDAYFRSLLENVRERVRAGEMLSQAFEAQGVFPRIYTTTVLAGERSGNLEEVLARYIAFERVSLAFKKKLKASLIYPALLFVLVIGMLGFLFTYVIPRFAQLYADLHAQLPPITVFMLNIGLAVQRWGLFVGPLLILGAFLFWRWTRTGSGGEWVDRLRLRAPVLGDIWLKYQVAMFARMMSTLLAGGLPLVNALETSANSMQSRLISGGIQQAAHRVREGVSLSHSMQEAKVFPELAVEMTEVGESTGALPQMLSSVAEFYEEDVQTALAASLSLVEPVILLFMGVIVAFVLISLYMPIFSLGASGQLH
;
A
#
# COMPACT_ATOMS: atom_id res chain seq x y z
N MET A 1 -30.42 27.78 7.55
CA MET A 1 -29.48 28.20 8.61
C MET A 1 -28.34 27.19 8.64
N PRO A 2 -27.09 27.58 8.91
CA PRO A 2 -26.00 26.60 9.00
C PRO A 2 -26.26 25.63 10.16
N GLU A 3 -26.18 24.34 9.86
CA GLU A 3 -26.23 23.30 10.88
C GLU A 3 -24.82 23.04 11.40
N PHE A 4 -24.70 22.74 12.69
CA PHE A 4 -23.46 22.39 13.36
C PHE A 4 -23.64 21.06 14.08
N LEU A 5 -22.63 20.20 14.01
CA LEU A 5 -22.55 19.01 14.83
C LEU A 5 -21.77 19.36 16.11
N VAL A 6 -22.47 19.29 17.24
CA VAL A 6 -21.95 19.65 18.56
C VAL A 6 -21.79 18.38 19.38
N LYS A 7 -20.56 18.10 19.81
CA LYS A 7 -20.23 17.00 20.72
C LYS A 7 -20.11 17.55 22.13
N VAL A 8 -21.00 17.10 23.01
CA VAL A 8 -21.14 17.59 24.39
C VAL A 8 -21.01 16.42 25.37
N ALA A 9 -20.56 16.69 26.58
CA ALA A 9 -20.70 15.74 27.69
C ALA A 9 -21.44 16.34 28.87
N ASP A 10 -22.18 15.47 29.54
CA ASP A 10 -22.80 15.77 30.82
C ASP A 10 -21.82 15.64 32.00
N GLU A 11 -22.27 16.03 33.19
CA GLU A 11 -21.49 15.93 34.44
C GLU A 11 -21.11 14.48 34.80
N ARG A 12 -21.75 13.48 34.18
CA ARG A 12 -21.47 12.05 34.36
C ARG A 12 -20.47 11.51 33.34
N GLY A 13 -19.92 12.37 32.48
CA GLY A 13 -18.96 12.01 31.44
C GLY A 13 -19.57 11.27 30.24
N GLN A 14 -20.90 11.22 30.11
CA GLN A 14 -21.56 10.64 28.95
C GLN A 14 -21.53 11.63 27.79
N VAL A 15 -20.98 11.19 26.67
CA VAL A 15 -20.75 12.02 25.50
C VAL A 15 -21.87 11.83 24.49
N ALA A 16 -22.59 12.89 24.17
CA ALA A 16 -23.66 12.91 23.18
C ALA A 16 -23.32 13.82 21.99
N GLN A 17 -23.83 13.47 20.81
CA GLN A 17 -23.72 14.29 19.60
C GLN A 17 -25.09 14.83 19.21
N HIS A 18 -25.20 16.14 19.12
CA HIS A 18 -26.41 16.83 18.71
C HIS A 18 -26.15 17.61 17.42
N VAL A 19 -27.14 17.66 16.53
CA VAL A 19 -27.13 18.56 15.39
C VAL A 19 -27.98 19.77 15.76
N GLU A 20 -27.39 20.95 15.64
CA GLU A 20 -28.08 22.19 15.97
C GLU A 20 -27.91 23.25 14.88
N SER A 21 -28.98 24.01 14.64
CA SER A 21 -28.94 25.19 13.79
C SER A 21 -28.53 26.43 14.61
N ALA A 22 -27.42 27.06 14.23
CA ALA A 22 -26.94 28.30 14.82
C ALA A 22 -26.45 29.25 13.72
N ARG A 23 -26.22 30.53 14.03
CA ARG A 23 -25.68 31.50 13.05
C ARG A 23 -24.15 31.50 13.05
N SER A 24 -23.50 31.11 14.14
CA SER A 24 -22.05 30.94 14.23
C SER A 24 -21.63 29.75 15.11
N VAL A 25 -20.34 29.39 15.04
CA VAL A 25 -19.73 28.34 15.89
C VAL A 25 -19.75 28.77 17.36
N GLU A 26 -19.53 30.06 17.64
CA GLU A 26 -19.57 30.61 18.99
C GLU A 26 -20.98 30.52 19.59
N GLU A 27 -22.01 30.87 18.82
CA GLU A 27 -23.40 30.80 19.28
C GLU A 27 -23.83 29.35 19.62
N ALA A 28 -23.43 28.37 18.80
CA ALA A 28 -23.69 26.96 19.08
C ALA A 28 -22.96 26.48 20.35
N ARG A 29 -21.73 26.95 20.59
CA ARG A 29 -20.95 26.59 21.78
C ARG A 29 -21.54 27.21 23.05
N GLU A 30 -21.87 28.50 23.01
CA GLU A 30 -22.42 29.22 24.16
C GLU A 30 -23.75 28.64 24.63
N ARG A 31 -24.61 28.21 23.69
CA ARG A 31 -25.92 27.64 24.02
C ARG A 31 -25.83 26.35 24.83
N TYR A 32 -24.90 25.44 24.50
CA TYR A 32 -24.68 24.23 25.29
C TYR A 32 -23.88 24.50 26.56
N ALA A 33 -22.98 25.49 26.56
CA ALA A 33 -22.28 25.91 27.77
C ALA A 33 -23.24 26.47 28.82
N GLN A 34 -24.27 27.23 28.42
CA GLN A 34 -25.33 27.73 29.31
C GLN A 34 -26.20 26.62 29.90
N GLN A 35 -26.27 25.45 29.25
CA GLN A 35 -26.99 24.27 29.73
C GLN A 35 -26.16 23.41 30.69
N GLY A 36 -24.97 23.86 31.09
CA GLY A 36 -24.08 23.12 31.99
C GLY A 36 -23.36 21.94 31.32
N LEU A 37 -23.38 21.85 29.98
CA LEU A 37 -22.76 20.77 29.23
C LEU A 37 -21.34 21.18 28.77
N LEU A 38 -20.39 20.26 28.91
CA LEU A 38 -19.02 20.48 28.44
C LEU A 38 -18.93 20.27 26.92
N VAL A 39 -18.66 21.35 26.17
CA VAL A 39 -18.58 21.31 24.71
C VAL A 39 -17.19 20.89 24.24
N TYR A 40 -17.04 19.65 23.76
CA TYR A 40 -15.77 19.13 23.22
C TYR A 40 -15.44 19.66 21.83
N SER A 41 -16.43 19.72 20.94
CA SER A 41 -16.20 20.17 19.57
C SER A 41 -17.49 20.65 18.91
N VAL A 42 -17.39 21.77 18.19
CA VAL A 42 -18.44 22.28 17.31
C VAL A 42 -17.88 22.28 15.90
N LYS A 43 -18.50 21.54 14.98
CA LYS A 43 -18.07 21.49 13.57
C LYS A 43 -19.23 21.88 12.67
N PRO A 44 -19.03 22.77 11.68
CA PRO A 44 -20.07 23.09 10.70
C PRO A 44 -20.45 21.81 9.95
N ARG A 45 -21.73 21.47 9.99
CA ARG A 45 -22.33 20.41 9.19
C ARG A 45 -22.56 20.99 7.80
N SER A 46 -21.51 20.99 6.99
CA SER A 46 -21.65 21.28 5.57
C SER A 46 -22.50 20.18 4.93
N LEU A 47 -23.61 20.55 4.30
CA LEU A 47 -24.46 19.65 3.51
C LEU A 47 -23.69 18.92 2.38
N LEU A 48 -22.45 19.32 2.08
CA LEU A 48 -21.55 18.68 1.12
C LEU A 48 -20.56 17.67 1.72
N THR A 49 -20.60 17.38 3.04
CA THR A 49 -19.73 16.37 3.67
C THR A 49 -20.44 15.08 4.06
N ALA A 50 -21.71 14.90 3.70
CA ALA A 50 -22.35 13.59 3.71
C ALA A 50 -21.91 12.80 2.46
N GLY A 51 -20.80 12.06 2.57
CA GLY A 51 -20.40 11.04 1.57
C GLY A 51 -19.16 11.35 0.72
N GLY A 52 -18.56 12.53 0.84
CA GLY A 52 -17.33 12.86 0.12
C GLY A 52 -16.09 12.26 0.78
N LEU A 53 -15.62 11.11 0.30
CA LEU A 53 -14.23 10.66 0.45
C LEU A 53 -13.30 11.72 -0.15
N ARG A 54 -13.03 12.82 0.57
CA ARG A 54 -11.91 13.69 0.22
C ARG A 54 -10.66 12.82 0.33
N PRO A 55 -9.92 12.58 -0.77
CA PRO A 55 -8.69 11.82 -0.67
C PRO A 55 -7.79 12.58 0.30
N GLN A 56 -7.47 11.93 1.43
CA GLN A 56 -6.53 12.46 2.40
C GLN A 56 -5.26 12.76 1.63
N ARG A 57 -4.93 14.05 1.45
CA ARG A 57 -3.74 14.45 0.71
C ARG A 57 -2.54 13.83 1.41
N ARG A 58 -1.72 13.10 0.64
CA ARG A 58 -0.53 12.42 1.15
C ARG A 58 0.70 13.14 0.64
N VAL A 59 1.69 13.32 1.50
CA VAL A 59 3.01 13.80 1.09
C VAL A 59 3.68 12.70 0.27
N LYS A 60 4.24 13.05 -0.88
CA LYS A 60 5.01 12.09 -1.70
C LYS A 60 6.30 11.73 -0.95
N MET A 61 6.58 10.44 -0.77
CA MET A 61 7.78 10.02 -0.02
C MET A 61 9.09 10.51 -0.65
N ASP A 62 9.17 10.59 -1.99
CA ASP A 62 10.33 11.18 -2.66
C ASP A 62 10.60 12.63 -2.22
N GLN A 63 9.54 13.44 -2.07
CA GLN A 63 9.67 14.82 -1.59
C GLN A 63 10.04 14.88 -0.11
N PHE A 64 9.52 13.95 0.68
CA PHE A 64 9.82 13.86 2.11
C PHE A 64 11.28 13.46 2.38
N VAL A 65 11.83 12.55 1.57
CA VAL A 65 13.25 12.18 1.63
C VAL A 65 14.14 13.36 1.25
N ILE A 66 13.80 14.11 0.20
CA ILE A 66 14.54 15.33 -0.19
C ILE A 66 14.49 16.38 0.92
N PHE A 67 13.32 16.61 1.52
CA PHE A 67 13.18 17.50 2.67
C PHE A 67 14.13 17.09 3.81
N ASN A 68 14.12 15.81 4.19
CA ASN A 68 14.98 15.32 5.28
C ASN A 68 16.47 15.44 4.94
N GLN A 69 16.85 15.18 3.67
CA GLN A 69 18.22 15.40 3.22
C GLN A 69 18.65 16.86 3.41
N GLN A 70 17.82 17.81 2.96
CA GLN A 70 18.11 19.23 3.11
C GLN A 70 18.11 19.64 4.59
N PHE A 71 17.21 19.09 5.39
CA PHE A 71 17.13 19.35 6.82
C PHE A 71 18.39 18.90 7.56
N VAL A 72 18.86 17.67 7.31
CA VAL A 72 20.12 17.16 7.85
C VAL A 72 21.29 18.02 7.41
N THR A 73 21.37 18.41 6.14
CA THR A 73 22.45 19.30 5.65
C THR A 73 22.47 20.66 6.35
N LEU A 74 21.30 21.24 6.64
CA LEU A 74 21.23 22.52 7.35
C LEU A 74 21.61 22.36 8.82
N ILE A 75 21.16 21.30 9.49
CA ILE A 75 21.55 20.99 10.87
C ILE A 75 23.06 20.76 10.97
N HIS A 76 23.62 19.97 10.05
CA HIS A 76 25.06 19.71 9.97
C HIS A 76 25.87 21.00 9.76
N ALA A 77 25.32 21.96 9.01
CA ALA A 77 25.90 23.29 8.83
C ALA A 77 25.76 24.21 10.08
N GLY A 78 25.21 23.69 11.19
CA GLY A 78 25.05 24.41 12.45
C GLY A 78 23.81 25.31 12.52
N LEU A 79 22.88 25.23 11.55
CA LEU A 79 21.65 26.02 11.64
C LEU A 79 20.73 25.46 12.74
N PRO A 80 20.15 26.34 13.59
CA PRO A 80 19.13 25.92 14.54
C PRO A 80 17.93 25.25 13.85
N ILE A 81 17.39 24.19 14.46
CA ILE A 81 16.27 23.39 13.92
C ILE A 81 15.10 24.28 13.47
N LEU A 82 14.72 25.26 14.29
CA LEU A 82 13.61 26.15 13.99
C LEU A 82 13.86 26.99 12.71
N MET A 83 15.09 27.46 12.52
CA MET A 83 15.50 28.21 11.33
C MET A 83 15.55 27.31 10.09
N ALA A 84 16.06 26.08 10.24
CA ALA A 84 16.08 25.10 9.16
C ALA A 84 14.64 24.76 8.71
N LEU A 85 13.71 24.52 9.64
CA LEU A 85 12.29 24.29 9.33
C LEU A 85 11.66 25.48 8.61
N GLU A 86 11.94 26.72 9.04
CA GLU A 86 11.43 27.93 8.38
C GLU A 86 11.93 28.06 6.93
N LEU A 87 13.22 27.87 6.70
CA LEU A 87 13.82 27.96 5.37
C LEU A 87 13.24 26.91 4.42
N LEU A 88 13.09 25.66 4.90
CA LEU A 88 12.55 24.57 4.10
C LEU A 88 11.04 24.74 3.84
N ALA A 89 10.27 25.22 4.80
CA ALA A 89 8.85 25.53 4.61
C ALA A 89 8.66 26.60 3.53
N LYS A 90 9.46 27.69 3.55
CA LYS A 90 9.39 28.77 2.55
C LYS A 90 9.73 28.29 1.13
N ARG A 91 10.66 27.34 0.99
CA ARG A 91 11.08 26.79 -0.31
C ARG A 91 10.20 25.65 -0.80
N GLN A 92 9.23 25.19 0.00
CA GLN A 92 8.41 24.04 -0.35
C GLN A 92 7.38 24.39 -1.42
N ARG A 93 7.44 23.69 -2.56
CA ARG A 93 6.55 23.90 -3.72
C ARG A 93 5.15 23.33 -3.48
N ASP A 94 5.06 22.20 -2.78
CA ASP A 94 3.78 21.58 -2.47
C ASP A 94 3.08 22.35 -1.34
N ALA A 95 1.92 22.95 -1.64
CA ALA A 95 1.19 23.78 -0.69
C ALA A 95 0.69 23.00 0.54
N TYR A 96 0.34 21.72 0.36
CA TYR A 96 -0.08 20.87 1.47
C TYR A 96 1.11 20.55 2.37
N PHE A 97 2.24 20.11 1.80
CA PHE A 97 3.43 19.82 2.58
C PHE A 97 3.99 21.07 3.28
N ARG A 98 3.96 22.23 2.63
CA ARG A 98 4.31 23.51 3.24
C ARG A 98 3.47 23.80 4.49
N SER A 99 2.15 23.66 4.41
CA SER A 99 1.26 23.90 5.56
C SER A 99 1.56 22.97 6.74
N LEU A 100 1.95 21.72 6.47
CA LEU A 100 2.35 20.77 7.51
C LEU A 100 3.66 21.18 8.17
N LEU A 101 4.65 21.63 7.38
CA LEU A 101 5.93 22.12 7.90
C LEU A 101 5.79 23.41 8.70
N GLU A 102 4.90 24.31 8.30
CA GLU A 102 4.58 25.53 9.05
C GLU A 102 3.95 25.18 10.40
N ASN A 103 3.01 24.23 10.43
CA ASN A 103 2.43 23.75 11.70
C ASN A 103 3.48 23.07 12.59
N VAL A 104 4.35 22.22 12.02
CA VAL A 104 5.46 21.60 12.77
C VAL A 104 6.36 22.69 13.37
N ARG A 105 6.72 23.70 12.58
CA ARG A 105 7.53 24.84 13.05
C ARG A 105 6.87 25.58 14.20
N GLU A 106 5.58 25.91 14.12
CA GLU A 106 4.88 26.60 15.21
C GLU A 106 4.83 25.77 16.50
N ARG A 107 4.63 24.45 16.40
CA ARG A 107 4.64 23.57 17.57
C ARG A 107 6.02 23.48 18.22
N VAL A 108 7.07 23.36 17.42
CA VAL A 108 8.46 23.39 17.92
C VAL A 108 8.79 24.76 18.54
N ARG A 109 8.33 25.87 17.93
CA ARG A 109 8.46 27.21 18.50
C ARG A 109 7.76 27.33 19.86
N ALA A 110 6.62 26.66 20.04
CA ALA A 110 5.89 26.59 21.29
C ALA A 110 6.55 25.69 22.35
N GLY A 111 7.67 25.04 22.04
CA GLY A 111 8.44 24.21 22.96
C GLY A 111 8.11 22.72 22.90
N GLU A 112 7.30 22.27 21.95
CA GLU A 112 7.09 20.83 21.75
C GLU A 112 8.33 20.16 21.14
N MET A 113 8.52 18.88 21.45
CA MET A 113 9.55 18.06 20.80
C MET A 113 9.25 17.94 19.30
N LEU A 114 10.30 17.93 18.47
CA LEU A 114 10.22 17.79 17.02
C LEU A 114 9.47 16.50 16.62
N SER A 115 9.74 15.39 17.30
CA SER A 115 9.03 14.11 17.08
C SER A 115 7.53 14.24 17.28
N GLN A 116 7.10 14.87 18.38
CA GLN A 116 5.69 15.13 18.69
C GLN A 116 5.06 16.11 17.70
N ALA A 117 5.81 17.14 17.29
CA ALA A 117 5.39 18.12 16.30
C ALA A 117 5.03 17.47 14.96
N PHE A 118 5.88 16.55 14.48
CA PHE A 118 5.62 15.75 13.29
C PHE A 118 4.51 14.71 13.50
N GLU A 119 4.45 14.03 14.65
CA GLU A 119 3.43 13.01 14.93
C GLU A 119 2.01 13.55 14.87
N ALA A 120 1.75 14.74 15.43
CA ALA A 120 0.40 15.30 15.42
C ALA A 120 -0.12 15.69 14.02
N GLN A 121 0.75 15.75 13.01
CA GLN A 121 0.30 15.95 11.64
C GLN A 121 -0.45 14.72 11.10
N GLY A 122 -0.26 13.53 11.71
CA GLY A 122 -1.00 12.31 11.38
C GLY A 122 -0.77 11.76 9.97
N VAL A 123 0.24 12.27 9.25
CA VAL A 123 0.54 11.91 7.85
C VAL A 123 1.93 11.32 7.67
N PHE A 124 2.83 11.54 8.61
CA PHE A 124 4.20 11.06 8.53
C PHE A 124 4.31 9.62 9.04
N PRO A 125 5.22 8.81 8.49
CA PRO A 125 5.42 7.43 8.94
C PRO A 125 5.83 7.37 10.41
N ARG A 126 5.32 6.38 11.16
CA ARG A 126 5.68 6.21 12.58
C ARG A 126 7.16 5.92 12.81
N ILE A 127 7.80 5.21 11.88
CA ILE A 127 9.25 5.02 11.90
C ILE A 127 9.98 6.36 11.96
N TYR A 128 9.54 7.36 11.19
CA TYR A 128 10.17 8.68 11.15
C TYR A 128 10.09 9.39 12.51
N THR A 129 8.88 9.49 13.09
CA THR A 129 8.69 10.18 14.37
C THR A 129 9.44 9.49 15.49
N THR A 130 9.52 8.16 15.47
CA THR A 130 10.28 7.36 16.44
C THR A 130 11.79 7.56 16.28
N THR A 131 12.30 7.62 15.03
CA THR A 131 13.70 7.93 14.76
C THR A 131 14.06 9.34 15.21
N VAL A 132 13.21 10.33 14.94
CA VAL A 132 13.39 11.70 15.43
C VAL A 132 13.42 11.73 16.95
N LEU A 133 12.49 11.04 17.62
CA LEU A 133 12.44 10.96 19.08
C LEU A 133 13.74 10.37 19.66
N ALA A 134 14.27 9.32 19.03
CA ALA A 134 15.55 8.73 19.43
C ALA A 134 16.70 9.74 19.31
N GLY A 135 16.77 10.47 18.19
CA GLY A 135 17.76 11.52 17.96
C GLY A 135 17.65 12.70 18.91
N GLU A 136 16.43 13.10 19.27
CA GLU A 136 16.20 14.16 20.26
C GLU A 136 16.68 13.74 21.65
N ARG A 137 16.44 12.48 22.04
CA ARG A 137 16.87 11.95 23.35
C ARG A 137 18.38 11.72 23.43
N SER A 138 19.00 11.28 22.34
CA SER A 138 20.44 11.02 22.28
C SER A 138 21.27 12.27 21.95
N GLY A 139 20.62 13.37 21.56
CA GLY A 139 21.29 14.59 21.08
C GLY A 139 21.94 14.42 19.70
N ASN A 140 21.69 13.30 19.01
CA ASN A 140 22.34 12.94 17.75
C ASN A 140 21.32 12.85 16.60
N LEU A 141 20.58 13.94 16.40
CA LEU A 141 19.52 14.02 15.38
C LEU A 141 20.06 13.84 13.96
N GLU A 142 21.28 14.34 13.70
CA GLU A 142 21.93 14.27 12.39
C GLU A 142 22.12 12.82 11.95
N GLU A 143 22.76 12.00 12.79
CA GLU A 143 23.10 10.62 12.46
C GLU A 143 21.85 9.75 12.28
N VAL A 144 20.86 9.89 13.18
CA VAL A 144 19.64 9.07 13.09
C VAL A 144 18.80 9.43 11.86
N LEU A 145 18.73 10.71 11.49
CA LEU A 145 18.04 11.14 10.27
C LEU A 145 18.79 10.70 9.01
N ALA A 146 20.13 10.73 9.01
CA ALA A 146 20.93 10.22 7.91
C ALA A 146 20.66 8.72 7.67
N ARG A 147 20.54 7.93 8.75
CA ARG A 147 20.18 6.51 8.69
C ARG A 147 18.76 6.29 8.17
N TYR A 148 17.79 7.08 8.64
CA TYR A 148 16.43 7.06 8.10
C TYR A 148 16.38 7.38 6.60
N ILE A 149 17.14 8.38 6.14
CA ILE A 149 17.23 8.74 4.72
C ILE A 149 17.81 7.58 3.91
N ALA A 150 18.88 6.94 4.39
CA ALA A 150 19.48 5.78 3.74
C ALA A 150 18.47 4.63 3.61
N PHE A 151 17.75 4.31 4.70
CA PHE A 151 16.69 3.32 4.73
C PHE A 151 15.58 3.59 3.70
N GLU A 152 15.04 4.82 3.68
CA GLU A 152 13.97 5.18 2.75
C GLU A 152 14.44 5.18 1.29
N ARG A 153 15.70 5.55 1.02
CA ARG A 153 16.27 5.48 -0.34
C ARG A 153 16.32 4.04 -0.86
N VAL A 154 16.80 3.09 -0.06
CA VAL A 154 16.83 1.66 -0.43
C VAL A 154 15.40 1.16 -0.66
N SER A 155 14.49 1.47 0.27
CA SER A 155 13.08 1.07 0.19
C SER A 155 12.37 1.63 -1.06
N LEU A 156 12.64 2.90 -1.41
CA LEU A 156 12.07 3.55 -2.59
C LEU A 156 12.68 3.02 -3.88
N ALA A 157 14.00 2.79 -3.92
CA ALA A 157 14.68 2.21 -5.07
C ALA A 157 14.13 0.82 -5.37
N PHE A 158 13.97 -0.02 -4.35
CA PHE A 158 13.37 -1.34 -4.47
C PHE A 158 11.93 -1.26 -5.01
N LYS A 159 11.07 -0.42 -4.41
CA LYS A 159 9.69 -0.22 -4.90
C LYS A 159 9.63 0.30 -6.34
N LYS A 160 10.55 1.19 -6.73
CA LYS A 160 10.66 1.71 -8.10
C LYS A 160 11.07 0.62 -9.08
N LYS A 161 12.07 -0.20 -8.72
CA LYS A 161 12.52 -1.35 -9.52
C LYS A 161 11.37 -2.36 -9.71
N LEU A 162 10.69 -2.74 -8.63
CA LEU A 162 9.53 -3.62 -8.66
C LEU A 162 8.42 -3.09 -9.58
N LYS A 163 8.08 -1.79 -9.45
CA LYS A 163 7.08 -1.16 -10.33
C LYS A 163 7.52 -1.15 -11.79
N ALA A 164 8.79 -0.82 -12.06
CA ALA A 164 9.32 -0.78 -13.42
C ALA A 164 9.23 -2.16 -14.10
N SER A 165 9.58 -3.23 -13.37
CA SER A 165 9.48 -4.60 -13.87
C SER A 165 8.04 -5.04 -14.21
N LEU A 166 7.02 -4.42 -13.61
CA LEU A 166 5.60 -4.72 -13.89
C LEU A 166 5.03 -3.95 -15.10
N ILE A 167 5.72 -2.92 -15.59
CA ILE A 167 5.23 -2.11 -16.73
C ILE A 167 5.13 -2.95 -18.00
N TYR A 168 6.16 -3.74 -18.29
CA TYR A 168 6.22 -4.56 -19.50
C TYR A 168 5.11 -5.64 -19.54
N PRO A 169 4.92 -6.48 -18.50
CA PRO A 169 3.77 -7.39 -18.45
C PRO A 169 2.43 -6.67 -18.60
N ALA A 170 2.24 -5.53 -17.92
CA ALA A 170 0.99 -4.78 -18.02
C ALA A 170 0.70 -4.31 -19.45
N LEU A 171 1.71 -3.84 -20.18
CA LEU A 171 1.59 -3.45 -21.58
C LEU A 171 1.18 -4.63 -22.46
N LEU A 172 1.82 -5.79 -22.30
CA LEU A 172 1.45 -7.02 -23.02
C LEU A 172 0.02 -7.44 -22.73
N PHE A 173 -0.40 -7.45 -21.46
CA PHE A 173 -1.79 -7.77 -21.10
C PHE A 173 -2.79 -6.82 -21.74
N VAL A 174 -2.51 -5.52 -21.76
CA VAL A 174 -3.38 -4.53 -22.41
C VAL A 174 -3.48 -4.79 -23.92
N LEU A 175 -2.37 -5.09 -24.59
CA LEU A 175 -2.35 -5.44 -26.02
C LEU A 175 -3.14 -6.71 -26.31
N VAL A 176 -2.96 -7.77 -25.52
CA VAL A 176 -3.68 -9.05 -25.68
C VAL A 176 -5.17 -8.87 -25.45
N ILE A 177 -5.57 -8.19 -24.37
CA ILE A 177 -6.97 -7.92 -24.07
C ILE A 177 -7.59 -7.03 -25.16
N GLY A 178 -6.86 -6.03 -25.64
CA GLY A 178 -7.31 -5.18 -26.75
C GLY A 178 -7.51 -5.96 -28.05
N MET A 179 -6.56 -6.82 -28.41
CA MET A 179 -6.65 -7.68 -29.60
C MET A 179 -7.82 -8.67 -29.50
N LEU A 180 -7.97 -9.33 -28.36
CA LEU A 180 -9.13 -10.21 -28.09
C LEU A 180 -10.45 -9.43 -28.17
N GLY A 181 -10.50 -8.24 -27.56
CA GLY A 181 -11.66 -7.37 -27.62
C GLY A 181 -12.05 -7.00 -29.04
N PHE A 182 -11.09 -6.63 -29.89
CA PHE A 182 -11.32 -6.36 -31.32
C PHE A 182 -11.82 -7.62 -32.06
N LEU A 183 -11.22 -8.77 -31.79
CA LEU A 183 -11.59 -10.02 -32.42
C LEU A 183 -13.06 -10.41 -32.11
N PHE A 184 -13.47 -10.34 -30.84
CA PHE A 184 -14.82 -10.70 -30.41
C PHE A 184 -15.88 -9.68 -30.82
N THR A 185 -15.56 -8.39 -30.82
CA THR A 185 -16.56 -7.34 -31.11
C THR A 185 -16.68 -7.02 -32.60
N TYR A 186 -15.63 -7.20 -33.39
CA TYR A 186 -15.63 -6.83 -34.80
C TYR A 186 -15.47 -8.01 -35.74
N VAL A 187 -14.43 -8.85 -35.55
CA VAL A 187 -14.08 -9.91 -36.52
C VAL A 187 -15.11 -11.04 -36.51
N ILE A 188 -15.36 -11.64 -35.34
CA ILE A 188 -16.25 -12.80 -35.21
C ILE A 188 -17.69 -12.49 -35.69
N PRO A 189 -18.32 -11.35 -35.34
CA PRO A 189 -19.66 -11.04 -35.82
C PRO A 189 -19.76 -10.86 -37.34
N ARG A 190 -18.71 -10.31 -37.98
CA ARG A 190 -18.67 -10.17 -39.45
C ARG A 190 -18.65 -11.52 -40.14
N PHE A 191 -17.86 -12.46 -39.63
CA PHE A 191 -17.86 -13.83 -40.15
C PHE A 191 -19.21 -14.52 -39.91
N ALA A 192 -19.83 -14.30 -38.74
CA ALA A 192 -21.15 -14.86 -38.47
C ALA A 192 -22.23 -14.36 -39.44
N GLN A 193 -22.21 -13.07 -39.81
CA GLN A 193 -23.09 -12.51 -40.83
C GLN A 193 -22.86 -13.17 -42.20
N LEU A 194 -21.59 -13.27 -42.62
CA LEU A 194 -21.23 -13.90 -43.89
C LEU A 194 -21.70 -15.37 -43.97
N TYR A 195 -21.59 -16.14 -42.88
CA TYR A 195 -22.11 -17.51 -42.84
C TYR A 195 -23.62 -17.60 -42.85
N ALA A 196 -24.31 -16.66 -42.20
CA ALA A 196 -25.77 -16.57 -42.26
C ALA A 196 -26.24 -16.30 -43.69
N ASP A 197 -25.56 -15.42 -44.43
CA ASP A 197 -25.86 -15.12 -45.83
C ASP A 197 -25.66 -16.35 -46.74
N LEU A 198 -24.64 -17.17 -46.44
CA LEU A 198 -24.36 -18.43 -47.15
C LEU A 198 -25.27 -19.60 -46.74
N HIS A 199 -26.22 -19.40 -45.82
CA HIS A 199 -27.11 -20.44 -45.28
C HIS A 199 -26.36 -21.64 -44.68
N ALA A 200 -25.12 -21.41 -44.23
CA ALA A 200 -24.26 -22.42 -43.64
C ALA A 200 -24.49 -22.52 -42.13
N GLN A 201 -24.43 -23.73 -41.57
CA GLN A 201 -24.49 -23.90 -40.12
C GLN A 201 -23.20 -23.41 -39.48
N LEU A 202 -23.32 -22.51 -38.50
CA LEU A 202 -22.18 -22.03 -37.73
C LEU A 202 -21.63 -23.17 -36.86
N PRO A 203 -20.29 -23.40 -36.85
CA PRO A 203 -19.69 -24.36 -35.94
C PRO A 203 -20.02 -24.03 -34.47
N PRO A 204 -20.14 -25.05 -33.59
CA PRO A 204 -20.44 -24.85 -32.17
C PRO A 204 -19.45 -23.91 -31.48
N ILE A 205 -18.19 -23.93 -31.91
CA ILE A 205 -17.12 -23.06 -31.40
C ILE A 205 -17.38 -21.59 -31.74
N THR A 206 -17.81 -21.28 -32.96
CA THR A 206 -18.11 -19.90 -33.38
C THR A 206 -19.34 -19.36 -32.64
N VAL A 207 -20.35 -20.21 -32.41
CA VAL A 207 -21.55 -19.86 -31.62
C VAL A 207 -21.18 -19.57 -30.16
N PHE A 208 -20.31 -20.38 -29.55
CA PHE A 208 -19.82 -20.13 -28.18
C PHE A 208 -19.12 -18.76 -28.07
N MET A 209 -18.27 -18.42 -29.03
CA MET A 209 -17.58 -17.13 -29.07
C MET A 209 -18.52 -15.93 -29.29
N LEU A 210 -19.51 -16.08 -30.16
CA LEU A 210 -20.58 -15.10 -30.36
C LEU A 210 -21.37 -14.85 -29.08
N ASN A 211 -21.71 -15.91 -28.35
CA ASN A 211 -22.43 -15.80 -27.08
C ASN A 211 -21.62 -15.03 -26.03
N ILE A 212 -20.30 -15.25 -25.96
CA ILE A 212 -19.42 -14.44 -25.10
C ILE A 212 -19.41 -12.98 -25.54
N GLY A 213 -19.24 -12.70 -26.84
CA GLY A 213 -19.24 -11.33 -27.38
C GLY A 213 -20.55 -10.58 -27.09
N LEU A 214 -21.69 -11.24 -27.33
CA LEU A 214 -23.03 -10.70 -27.05
C LEU A 214 -23.28 -10.55 -25.55
N ALA A 215 -22.80 -11.47 -24.71
CA ALA A 215 -22.88 -11.35 -23.26
C ALA A 215 -22.07 -10.14 -22.76
N VAL A 216 -20.86 -9.95 -23.26
CA VAL A 216 -20.02 -8.77 -22.92
C VAL A 216 -20.70 -7.47 -23.39
N GLN A 217 -21.30 -7.44 -24.58
CA GLN A 217 -21.96 -6.25 -25.10
C GLN A 217 -23.27 -5.93 -24.37
N ARG A 218 -24.06 -6.95 -24.00
CA ARG A 218 -25.37 -6.81 -23.35
C ARG A 218 -25.28 -6.62 -21.83
N TRP A 219 -24.34 -7.29 -21.18
CA TRP A 219 -24.17 -7.26 -19.72
C TRP A 219 -23.02 -6.36 -19.29
N GLY A 220 -22.09 -5.98 -20.17
CA GLY A 220 -20.92 -5.15 -19.82
C GLY A 220 -21.27 -3.84 -19.14
N LEU A 221 -22.40 -3.23 -19.50
CA LEU A 221 -22.91 -1.99 -18.88
C LEU A 221 -23.36 -2.18 -17.41
N PHE A 222 -23.74 -3.39 -17.00
CA PHE A 222 -24.16 -3.73 -15.64
C PHE A 222 -23.07 -4.47 -14.85
N VAL A 223 -22.32 -5.34 -15.51
CA VAL A 223 -21.23 -6.13 -14.93
C VAL A 223 -20.04 -5.25 -14.57
N GLY A 224 -19.73 -4.23 -15.37
CA GLY A 224 -18.66 -3.28 -15.07
C GLY A 224 -18.86 -2.56 -13.72
N PRO A 225 -19.99 -1.85 -13.51
CA PRO A 225 -20.31 -1.23 -12.23
C PRO A 225 -20.39 -2.22 -11.06
N LEU A 226 -20.95 -3.42 -11.28
CA LEU A 226 -21.04 -4.46 -10.24
C LEU A 226 -19.66 -4.98 -9.83
N LEU A 227 -18.75 -5.19 -10.79
CA LEU A 227 -17.36 -5.58 -10.51
C LEU A 227 -16.60 -4.46 -9.81
N ILE A 228 -16.80 -3.20 -10.19
CA ILE A 228 -16.20 -2.05 -9.51
C ILE A 228 -16.72 -1.97 -8.08
N LEU A 229 -18.01 -2.14 -7.86
CA LEU A 229 -18.62 -2.15 -6.53
C LEU A 229 -18.12 -3.33 -5.69
N GLY A 230 -18.05 -4.52 -6.28
CA GLY A 230 -17.49 -5.71 -5.65
C GLY A 230 -16.02 -5.55 -5.28
N ALA A 231 -15.20 -5.01 -6.18
CA ALA A 231 -13.81 -4.69 -5.93
C ALA A 231 -13.66 -3.60 -4.84
N PHE A 232 -14.53 -2.60 -4.82
CA PHE A 232 -14.54 -1.57 -3.78
C PHE A 232 -14.93 -2.14 -2.41
N LEU A 233 -15.98 -2.96 -2.34
CA LEU A 233 -16.41 -3.64 -1.12
C LEU A 233 -15.34 -4.60 -0.62
N PHE A 234 -14.72 -5.38 -1.51
CA PHE A 234 -13.60 -6.24 -1.20
C PHE A 234 -12.41 -5.42 -0.67
N TRP A 235 -12.01 -4.35 -1.36
CA TRP A 235 -10.94 -3.45 -0.91
C TRP A 235 -11.24 -2.79 0.45
N ARG A 236 -12.49 -2.45 0.72
CA ARG A 236 -12.91 -1.93 2.03
C ARG A 236 -12.82 -3.03 3.09
N TRP A 237 -13.22 -4.25 2.76
CA TRP A 237 -13.13 -5.41 3.65
C TRP A 237 -11.68 -5.79 3.97
N THR A 238 -10.75 -5.74 3.00
CA THR A 238 -9.32 -5.99 3.24
C THR A 238 -8.67 -4.98 4.20
N ARG A 239 -9.30 -3.81 4.41
CA ARG A 239 -8.87 -2.83 5.41
C ARG A 239 -9.38 -3.12 6.83
N THR A 240 -10.27 -4.08 7.02
CA THR A 240 -10.72 -4.53 8.35
C THR A 240 -9.72 -5.49 8.99
N GLY A 241 -9.80 -5.64 10.33
CA GLY A 241 -9.04 -6.61 11.15
C GLY A 241 -8.88 -7.96 10.45
N SER A 242 -10.02 -8.63 10.36
CA SER A 242 -10.18 -9.99 9.89
C SER A 242 -9.93 -10.14 8.38
N GLY A 243 -10.35 -9.16 7.58
CA GLY A 243 -10.16 -9.20 6.12
C GLY A 243 -8.69 -9.08 5.71
N GLY A 244 -7.92 -8.25 6.40
CA GLY A 244 -6.48 -8.11 6.14
C GLY A 244 -5.70 -9.39 6.41
N GLU A 245 -5.97 -10.05 7.55
CA GLU A 245 -5.32 -11.33 7.90
C GLU A 245 -5.70 -12.47 6.95
N TRP A 246 -6.96 -12.53 6.52
CA TRP A 246 -7.40 -13.53 5.55
C TRP A 246 -6.69 -13.36 4.21
N VAL A 247 -6.58 -12.11 3.72
CA VAL A 247 -5.87 -11.79 2.48
C VAL A 247 -4.39 -12.11 2.58
N ASP A 248 -3.76 -11.81 3.72
CA ASP A 248 -2.36 -12.16 3.95
C ASP A 248 -2.16 -13.67 3.91
N ARG A 249 -3.04 -14.44 4.55
CA ARG A 249 -2.98 -15.92 4.52
C ARG A 249 -3.18 -16.46 3.11
N LEU A 250 -4.08 -15.87 2.32
CA LEU A 250 -4.28 -16.25 0.92
C LEU A 250 -3.04 -15.93 0.06
N ARG A 251 -2.44 -14.74 0.25
CA ARG A 251 -1.21 -14.32 -0.44
C ARG A 251 -0.05 -15.27 -0.13
N LEU A 252 0.13 -15.64 1.13
CA LEU A 252 1.19 -16.55 1.56
C LEU A 252 1.00 -17.98 1.02
N ARG A 253 -0.24 -18.38 0.69
CA ARG A 253 -0.53 -19.68 0.05
C ARG A 253 -0.35 -19.69 -1.46
N ALA A 254 -0.18 -18.54 -2.10
CA ALA A 254 0.03 -18.48 -3.54
C ALA A 254 1.38 -19.13 -3.90
N PRO A 255 1.42 -20.10 -4.82
CA PRO A 255 2.68 -20.72 -5.23
C PRO A 255 3.59 -19.66 -5.86
N VAL A 256 4.88 -19.73 -5.56
CA VAL A 256 5.94 -18.78 -5.98
C VAL A 256 5.77 -17.36 -5.38
N LEU A 257 4.64 -16.69 -5.60
CA LEU A 257 4.40 -15.32 -5.14
C LEU A 257 4.28 -15.18 -3.62
N GLY A 258 3.80 -16.22 -2.93
CA GLY A 258 3.66 -16.22 -1.48
C GLY A 258 5.00 -16.19 -0.76
N ASP A 259 5.96 -16.99 -1.22
CA ASP A 259 7.33 -17.02 -0.69
C ASP A 259 8.05 -15.69 -0.95
N ILE A 260 7.94 -15.15 -2.16
CA ILE A 260 8.47 -13.82 -2.53
C ILE A 260 7.88 -12.74 -1.60
N TRP A 261 6.58 -12.79 -1.33
CA TRP A 261 5.93 -11.83 -0.46
C TRP A 261 6.40 -11.94 0.99
N LEU A 262 6.56 -13.17 1.52
CA LEU A 262 7.07 -13.39 2.87
C LEU A 262 8.49 -12.85 3.01
N LYS A 263 9.39 -13.26 2.12
CA LYS A 263 10.79 -12.84 2.10
C LYS A 263 10.93 -11.32 1.96
N TYR A 264 10.08 -10.68 1.14
CA TYR A 264 10.01 -9.22 1.04
C TYR A 264 9.69 -8.56 2.39
N GLN A 265 8.69 -9.07 3.11
CA GLN A 265 8.31 -8.51 4.40
C GLN A 265 9.38 -8.73 5.47
N VAL A 266 10.03 -9.90 5.46
CA VAL A 266 11.17 -10.21 6.35
C VAL A 266 12.35 -9.29 6.05
N ALA A 267 12.67 -9.04 4.78
CA ALA A 267 13.72 -8.11 4.38
C ALA A 267 13.44 -6.69 4.89
N MET A 268 12.21 -6.20 4.71
CA MET A 268 11.78 -4.89 5.19
C MET A 268 11.83 -4.80 6.73
N PHE A 269 11.41 -5.85 7.43
CA PHE A 269 11.51 -5.94 8.89
C PHE A 269 12.97 -5.88 9.34
N ALA A 270 13.83 -6.74 8.78
CA ALA A 270 15.24 -6.83 9.14
C ALA A 270 15.97 -5.50 8.86
N ARG A 271 15.70 -4.87 7.72
CA ARG A 271 16.26 -3.56 7.36
C ARG A 271 15.84 -2.47 8.37
N MET A 272 14.56 -2.46 8.74
CA MET A 272 14.03 -1.49 9.69
C MET A 272 14.63 -1.68 11.07
N MET A 273 14.67 -2.92 11.56
CA MET A 273 15.30 -3.26 12.84
C MET A 273 16.78 -2.89 12.85
N SER A 274 17.55 -3.25 11.81
CA SER A 274 18.95 -2.86 11.67
C SER A 274 19.12 -1.35 11.78
N THR A 275 18.32 -0.58 11.05
CA THR A 275 18.38 0.89 11.03
C THR A 275 18.08 1.49 12.40
N LEU A 276 17.00 1.02 13.04
CA LEU A 276 16.55 1.53 14.34
C LEU A 276 17.53 1.17 15.46
N LEU A 277 17.99 -0.09 15.51
CA LEU A 277 18.93 -0.56 16.52
C LEU A 277 20.30 0.10 16.36
N ALA A 278 20.79 0.20 15.13
CA ALA A 278 22.04 0.90 14.88
C ALA A 278 21.91 2.37 15.31
N GLY A 279 20.74 3.01 15.11
CA GLY A 279 20.44 4.36 15.58
C GLY A 279 20.30 4.51 17.09
N GLY A 280 20.57 3.45 17.86
CA GLY A 280 20.56 3.47 19.33
C GLY A 280 19.18 3.29 19.95
N LEU A 281 18.15 2.93 19.17
CA LEU A 281 16.83 2.68 19.73
C LEU A 281 16.82 1.34 20.51
N PRO A 282 16.27 1.30 21.74
CA PRO A 282 16.16 0.05 22.49
C PRO A 282 15.38 -1.03 21.73
N LEU A 283 15.77 -2.30 21.91
CA LEU A 283 15.28 -3.44 21.14
C LEU A 283 13.74 -3.56 21.11
N VAL A 284 13.12 -3.48 22.28
CA VAL A 284 11.65 -3.58 22.41
C VAL A 284 10.96 -2.46 21.63
N ASN A 285 11.45 -1.22 21.74
CA ASN A 285 10.89 -0.07 21.01
C ASN A 285 11.08 -0.21 19.49
N ALA A 286 12.22 -0.76 19.06
CA ALA A 286 12.49 -1.05 17.66
C ALA A 286 11.53 -2.11 17.10
N LEU A 287 11.26 -3.18 17.86
CA LEU A 287 10.29 -4.22 17.49
C LEU A 287 8.88 -3.66 17.37
N GLU A 288 8.42 -2.88 18.34
CA GLU A 288 7.09 -2.25 18.28
C GLU A 288 6.96 -1.30 17.10
N THR A 289 7.98 -0.46 16.86
CA THR A 289 7.99 0.47 15.73
C THR A 289 7.96 -0.28 14.40
N SER A 290 8.72 -1.37 14.31
CA SER A 290 8.78 -2.22 13.13
C SER A 290 7.46 -2.92 12.87
N ALA A 291 6.84 -3.50 13.90
CA ALA A 291 5.55 -4.15 13.80
C ALA A 291 4.46 -3.20 13.29
N ASN A 292 4.42 -1.97 13.79
CA ASN A 292 3.46 -0.96 13.38
C ASN A 292 3.69 -0.41 11.97
N SER A 293 4.88 -0.63 11.41
CA SER A 293 5.25 -0.19 10.07
C SER A 293 5.10 -1.29 9.01
N MET A 294 4.86 -2.54 9.42
CA MET A 294 4.63 -3.65 8.50
C MET A 294 3.29 -3.51 7.76
N GLN A 295 3.28 -3.92 6.49
CA GLN A 295 2.07 -3.91 5.67
C GLN A 295 1.20 -5.15 5.89
N SER A 296 1.84 -6.29 6.17
CA SER A 296 1.14 -7.52 6.50
C SER A 296 0.74 -7.53 7.97
N ARG A 297 -0.55 -7.74 8.23
CA ARG A 297 -1.10 -7.87 9.60
C ARG A 297 -0.66 -9.15 10.26
N LEU A 298 -0.55 -10.23 9.48
CA LEU A 298 -0.08 -11.52 10.00
C LEU A 298 1.35 -11.39 10.53
N ILE A 299 2.24 -10.76 9.76
CA ILE A 299 3.64 -10.56 10.14
C ILE A 299 3.75 -9.52 11.27
N SER A 300 2.99 -8.43 11.18
CA SER A 300 2.88 -7.42 12.25
C SER A 300 2.49 -8.06 13.58
N GLY A 301 1.47 -8.92 13.60
CA GLY A 301 1.02 -9.64 14.79
C GLY A 301 2.07 -10.61 15.33
N GLY A 302 2.84 -11.27 14.46
CA GLY A 302 3.98 -12.10 14.86
C GLY A 302 5.10 -11.28 15.53
N ILE A 303 5.43 -10.11 14.96
CA ILE A 303 6.45 -9.20 15.54
C ILE A 303 5.95 -8.62 16.88
N GLN A 304 4.67 -8.27 17.01
CA GLN A 304 4.10 -7.77 18.28
C GLN A 304 4.20 -8.81 19.38
N GLN A 305 3.90 -10.08 19.07
CA GLN A 305 4.08 -11.19 20.02
C GLN A 305 5.54 -11.37 20.41
N ALA A 306 6.46 -11.29 19.44
CA ALA A 306 7.88 -11.33 19.74
C ALA A 306 8.33 -10.16 20.63
N ALA A 307 7.83 -8.94 20.37
CA ALA A 307 8.11 -7.76 21.20
C ALA A 307 7.65 -7.93 22.65
N HIS A 308 6.47 -8.53 22.86
CA HIS A 308 5.96 -8.83 24.20
C HIS A 308 6.87 -9.79 24.96
N ARG A 309 7.30 -10.87 24.32
CA ARG A 309 8.16 -11.89 24.94
C ARG A 309 9.57 -11.40 25.22
N VAL A 310 10.13 -10.58 24.34
CA VAL A 310 11.42 -9.92 24.58
C VAL A 310 11.33 -8.97 25.78
N ARG A 311 10.18 -8.29 25.97
CA ARG A 311 9.94 -7.50 27.19
C ARG A 311 9.87 -8.36 28.45
N GLU A 312 9.40 -9.60 28.34
CA GLU A 312 9.37 -10.60 29.42
C GLU A 312 10.74 -11.27 29.65
N GLY A 313 11.78 -10.92 28.87
CA GLY A 313 13.14 -11.43 29.03
C GLY A 313 13.47 -12.67 28.18
N VAL A 314 12.58 -13.10 27.29
CA VAL A 314 12.87 -14.15 26.31
C VAL A 314 13.81 -13.59 25.22
N SER A 315 14.73 -14.42 24.72
CA SER A 315 15.60 -14.00 23.61
C SER A 315 14.78 -13.67 22.35
N LEU A 316 15.29 -12.73 21.54
CA LEU A 316 14.62 -12.33 20.30
C LEU A 316 14.58 -13.49 19.30
N SER A 317 15.70 -14.20 19.15
CA SER A 317 15.82 -15.39 18.31
C SER A 317 14.73 -16.42 18.61
N HIS A 318 14.57 -16.81 19.88
CA HIS A 318 13.55 -17.75 20.32
C HIS A 318 12.13 -17.21 20.09
N SER A 319 11.92 -15.92 20.38
CA SER A 319 10.64 -15.25 20.15
C SER A 319 10.24 -15.24 18.66
N MET A 320 11.20 -15.07 17.76
CA MET A 320 10.99 -15.14 16.31
C MET A 320 10.71 -16.58 15.84
N GLN A 321 11.43 -17.56 16.39
CA GLN A 321 11.22 -18.97 16.06
C GLN A 321 9.79 -19.43 16.42
N GLU A 322 9.33 -19.08 17.62
CA GLU A 322 7.98 -19.42 18.07
C GLU A 322 6.86 -18.71 17.27
N ALA A 323 7.14 -17.52 16.72
CA ALA A 323 6.17 -16.83 15.88
C ALA A 323 5.86 -17.60 14.58
N LYS A 324 6.73 -18.52 14.13
CA LYS A 324 6.56 -19.40 12.95
C LYS A 324 6.25 -18.65 11.64
N VAL A 325 6.69 -17.40 11.55
CA VAL A 325 6.53 -16.54 10.37
C VAL A 325 7.89 -16.24 9.73
N PHE A 326 8.97 -16.30 10.49
CA PHE A 326 10.30 -15.97 10.00
C PHE A 326 10.97 -17.21 9.38
N PRO A 327 11.61 -17.06 8.21
CA PRO A 327 12.50 -18.07 7.66
C PRO A 327 13.67 -18.39 8.61
N GLU A 328 14.20 -19.60 8.50
CA GLU A 328 15.25 -20.14 9.36
C GLU A 328 16.52 -19.26 9.41
N LEU A 329 17.05 -18.87 8.24
CA LEU A 329 18.21 -17.96 8.15
C LEU A 329 18.00 -16.64 8.92
N ALA A 330 16.80 -16.07 8.92
CA ALA A 330 16.53 -14.84 9.66
C ALA A 330 16.60 -15.08 11.18
N VAL A 331 16.15 -16.24 11.66
CA VAL A 331 16.22 -16.64 13.07
C VAL A 331 17.68 -16.90 13.47
N GLU A 332 18.42 -17.68 12.69
CA GLU A 332 19.83 -18.01 12.94
C GLU A 332 20.73 -16.77 13.00
N MET A 333 20.60 -15.86 12.02
CA MET A 333 21.37 -14.62 12.01
C MET A 333 21.00 -13.70 13.18
N THR A 334 19.75 -13.73 13.62
CA THR A 334 19.31 -13.01 14.81
C THR A 334 19.93 -13.61 16.07
N GLU A 335 19.99 -14.93 16.19
CA GLU A 335 20.63 -15.64 17.31
C GLU A 335 22.13 -15.33 17.41
N VAL A 336 22.84 -15.36 16.28
CA VAL A 336 24.25 -14.97 16.20
C VAL A 336 24.41 -13.50 16.59
N GLY A 337 23.57 -12.60 16.07
CA GLY A 337 23.61 -11.18 16.39
C GLY A 337 23.33 -10.88 17.86
N GLU A 338 22.39 -11.62 18.47
CA GLU A 338 22.03 -11.50 19.88
C GLU A 338 23.17 -11.98 20.78
N SER A 339 23.79 -13.11 20.44
CA SER A 339 24.91 -13.70 21.19
C SER A 339 26.20 -12.89 21.10
N THR A 340 26.44 -12.23 19.96
CA THR A 340 27.66 -11.44 19.69
C THR A 340 27.49 -9.94 19.96
N GLY A 341 26.27 -9.48 20.25
CA GLY A 341 25.94 -8.06 20.35
C GLY A 341 25.92 -7.31 19.00
N ALA A 342 26.07 -8.02 17.87
CA ALA A 342 26.08 -7.48 16.52
C ALA A 342 24.73 -7.59 15.78
N LEU A 343 23.61 -7.53 16.52
CA LEU A 343 22.25 -7.57 15.97
C LEU A 343 22.05 -6.61 14.77
N PRO A 344 22.45 -5.33 14.82
CA PRO A 344 22.22 -4.44 13.69
C PRO A 344 22.91 -4.89 12.40
N GLN A 345 24.13 -5.42 12.50
CA GLN A 345 24.90 -5.92 11.37
C GLN A 345 24.28 -7.19 10.80
N MET A 346 23.95 -8.16 11.65
CA MET A 346 23.34 -9.42 11.21
C MET A 346 21.97 -9.19 10.54
N LEU A 347 21.15 -8.29 11.08
CA LEU A 347 19.86 -7.92 10.47
C LEU A 347 20.03 -7.15 9.15
N SER A 348 21.12 -6.40 8.98
CA SER A 348 21.46 -5.79 7.68
C SER A 348 21.76 -6.87 6.63
N SER A 349 22.56 -7.88 7.00
CA SER A 349 22.87 -9.01 6.11
C SER A 349 21.62 -9.82 5.74
N VAL A 350 20.73 -10.07 6.70
CA VAL A 350 19.42 -10.71 6.44
C VAL A 350 18.60 -9.88 5.45
N ALA A 351 18.56 -8.56 5.63
CA ALA A 351 17.85 -7.68 4.72
C ALA A 351 18.42 -7.74 3.29
N GLU A 352 19.74 -7.63 3.15
CA GLU A 352 20.43 -7.67 1.85
C GLU A 352 20.21 -8.99 1.13
N PHE A 353 20.35 -10.11 1.85
CA PHE A 353 20.12 -11.45 1.30
C PHE A 353 18.70 -11.61 0.76
N TYR A 354 17.67 -11.27 1.54
CA TYR A 354 16.29 -11.40 1.08
C TYR A 354 15.88 -10.33 0.07
N GLU A 355 16.47 -9.13 0.10
CA GLU A 355 16.28 -8.11 -0.95
C GLU A 355 16.77 -8.62 -2.31
N GLU A 356 17.91 -9.33 -2.34
CA GLU A 356 18.47 -9.96 -3.54
C GLU A 356 17.67 -11.20 -3.98
N ASP A 357 17.35 -12.10 -3.05
CA ASP A 357 16.57 -13.30 -3.34
C ASP A 357 15.19 -12.95 -3.91
N VAL A 358 14.51 -11.95 -3.34
CA VAL A 358 13.23 -11.44 -3.85
C VAL A 358 13.38 -10.84 -5.25
N GLN A 359 14.47 -10.12 -5.53
CA GLN A 359 14.71 -9.56 -6.87
C GLN A 359 14.92 -10.67 -7.91
N THR A 360 15.70 -11.68 -7.57
CA THR A 360 16.01 -12.81 -8.44
C THR A 360 14.76 -13.65 -8.70
N ALA A 361 14.02 -14.02 -7.65
CA ALA A 361 12.79 -14.79 -7.75
C ALA A 361 11.70 -14.03 -8.54
N LEU A 362 11.58 -12.72 -8.32
CA LEU A 362 10.67 -11.88 -9.10
C LEU A 362 11.07 -11.82 -10.57
N ALA A 363 12.35 -11.61 -10.87
CA ALA A 363 12.83 -11.57 -12.25
C ALA A 363 12.58 -12.89 -12.99
N ALA A 364 12.86 -14.02 -12.34
CA ALA A 364 12.57 -15.35 -12.88
C ALA A 364 11.06 -15.59 -13.07
N SER A 365 10.23 -15.15 -12.12
CA SER A 365 8.78 -15.27 -12.24
C SER A 365 8.24 -14.44 -13.40
N LEU A 366 8.79 -13.23 -13.60
CA LEU A 366 8.38 -12.33 -14.68
C LEU A 366 8.89 -12.77 -16.05
N SER A 367 10.07 -13.41 -16.15
CA SER A 367 10.57 -13.91 -17.44
C SER A 367 9.72 -15.06 -17.99
N LEU A 368 9.03 -15.82 -17.13
CA LEU A 368 8.07 -16.85 -17.53
C LEU A 368 6.74 -16.29 -18.04
N VAL A 369 6.41 -15.04 -17.72
CA VAL A 369 5.13 -14.42 -18.12
C VAL A 369 5.03 -14.30 -19.64
N GLU A 370 6.12 -13.90 -20.31
CA GLU A 370 6.12 -13.73 -21.76
C GLU A 370 5.89 -15.04 -22.53
N PRO A 371 6.65 -16.14 -22.28
CA PRO A 371 6.39 -17.44 -22.91
C PRO A 371 4.96 -17.95 -22.67
N VAL A 372 4.43 -17.79 -21.46
CA VAL A 372 3.06 -18.20 -21.13
C VAL A 372 2.04 -17.39 -21.91
N ILE A 373 2.22 -16.07 -22.01
CA ILE A 373 1.34 -15.20 -22.81
C ILE A 373 1.42 -15.58 -24.29
N LEU A 374 2.62 -15.80 -24.84
CA LEU A 374 2.79 -16.18 -26.25
C LEU A 374 2.14 -17.54 -26.54
N LEU A 375 2.32 -18.53 -25.68
CA LEU A 375 1.68 -19.83 -25.81
C LEU A 375 0.15 -19.70 -25.76
N PHE A 376 -0.37 -18.98 -24.77
CA PHE A 376 -1.80 -18.73 -24.61
C PHE A 376 -2.39 -18.01 -25.83
N MET A 377 -1.69 -16.99 -26.34
CA MET A 377 -2.06 -16.26 -27.53
C MET A 377 -2.02 -17.15 -28.77
N GLY A 378 -1.00 -18.00 -28.92
CA GLY A 378 -0.92 -18.98 -30.00
C GLY A 378 -2.11 -19.94 -30.00
N VAL A 379 -2.49 -20.47 -28.83
CA VAL A 379 -3.67 -21.32 -28.67
C VAL A 379 -4.95 -20.57 -29.07
N ILE A 380 -5.13 -19.34 -28.61
CA ILE A 380 -6.28 -18.51 -28.97
C ILE A 380 -6.33 -18.27 -30.48
N VAL A 381 -5.23 -17.83 -31.08
CA VAL A 381 -5.17 -17.51 -32.52
C VAL A 381 -5.45 -18.77 -33.34
N ALA A 382 -4.83 -19.91 -32.99
CA ALA A 382 -5.11 -21.19 -33.64
C ALA A 382 -6.59 -21.58 -33.49
N PHE A 383 -7.15 -21.46 -32.29
CA PHE A 383 -8.56 -21.76 -32.02
C PHE A 383 -9.50 -20.89 -32.87
N VAL A 384 -9.19 -19.59 -33.00
CA VAL A 384 -9.92 -18.65 -33.83
C VAL A 384 -9.78 -18.99 -35.30
N LEU A 385 -8.57 -19.25 -35.80
CA LEU A 385 -8.35 -19.65 -37.18
C LEU A 385 -9.14 -20.91 -37.52
N ILE A 386 -9.08 -21.95 -36.68
CA ILE A 386 -9.86 -23.18 -36.87
C ILE A 386 -11.36 -22.87 -36.90
N SER A 387 -11.85 -22.08 -35.95
CA SER A 387 -13.26 -21.64 -35.90
C SER A 387 -13.71 -20.93 -37.18
N LEU A 388 -12.83 -20.09 -37.76
CA LEU A 388 -13.14 -19.33 -38.96
C LEU A 388 -13.00 -20.14 -40.26
N TYR A 389 -11.99 -21.02 -40.36
CA TYR A 389 -11.67 -21.74 -41.60
C TYR A 389 -12.32 -23.12 -41.72
N MET A 390 -12.59 -23.83 -40.61
CA MET A 390 -13.26 -25.13 -40.63
C MET A 390 -14.58 -25.12 -41.43
N PRO A 391 -15.49 -24.14 -41.25
CA PRO A 391 -16.72 -24.11 -42.02
C PRO A 391 -16.49 -23.86 -43.52
N ILE A 392 -15.47 -23.11 -43.92
CA ILE A 392 -15.09 -22.93 -45.34
C ILE A 392 -14.73 -24.29 -45.97
N PHE A 393 -13.91 -25.08 -45.28
CA PHE A 393 -13.53 -26.42 -45.75
C PHE A 393 -14.74 -27.37 -45.83
N SER A 394 -15.68 -27.26 -44.89
CA SER A 394 -16.91 -28.08 -44.92
C SER A 394 -17.79 -27.75 -46.12
N LEU A 395 -17.93 -26.46 -46.48
CA LEU A 395 -18.70 -26.01 -47.63
C LEU A 395 -18.04 -26.42 -48.96
N GLY A 396 -16.71 -26.33 -49.04
CA GLY A 396 -15.94 -26.80 -50.21
C GLY A 396 -16.00 -28.31 -50.43
N ALA A 397 -16.05 -29.11 -49.35
CA ALA A 397 -16.19 -30.56 -49.43
C ALA A 397 -17.61 -30.99 -49.83
N SER A 398 -18.65 -30.30 -49.36
CA SER A 398 -20.04 -30.56 -49.80
C SER A 398 -20.32 -30.17 -51.26
N GLY A 399 -19.52 -29.26 -51.83
CA GLY A 399 -19.61 -28.88 -53.24
C GLY A 399 -19.06 -29.93 -54.24
N GLN A 400 -18.45 -31.03 -53.77
CA GLN A 400 -17.96 -32.14 -54.61
C GLN A 400 -18.93 -33.34 -54.67
N LEU A 401 -20.10 -33.26 -54.04
CA LEU A 401 -21.11 -34.33 -54.03
C LEU A 401 -22.37 -34.03 -54.87
N HIS A 402 -22.30 -33.06 -55.77
CA HIS A 402 -23.34 -32.82 -56.78
C HIS A 402 -22.78 -32.81 -58.20
#